data_AF-A0A8A4TD64-F1
#
_entry.id   AF-A0A8A4TD64-F1
#
_cell.length_a   1.000
_cell.length_b   1.000
_cell.length_c   1.000
_cell.angle_alpha   90.00
_cell.angle_beta   90.00
_cell.angle_gamma   90.00
#
_symmetry.space_group_name_H-M   'P 1'
#
loop_
_entity.id
_entity.type
_entity.pdbx_description
1 polymer ?
#
loop_
_entity_poly.entity_id
_entity_poly.type
_entity_poly.pdbx_seq_one_letter_code
_entity_poly.pdbx_strand_id
1 'polypeptide(L)'
;MRHLSDRYLVKRILAGDEQAFQAYYEEYFPKLYRFVLPRAPDDWVADILQQTMVLAVRKLHTYRGEAALFTWLCTIARNEIAGHYRRQGREMVPLQEDHPEIQAALASLAADAESPEGTVHRRDIERRIWIALDNLPSQYAAALRMKYLEDMSMRDIARSMETTVKAVESMLTRARAAFRDGFIAVSGGQHD
;
A
#
# COMPACT_ATOMS: atom_id res chain seq x y z
N MET A 1 16.28 15.35 2.04
CA MET A 1 16.79 14.89 3.36
C MET A 1 16.51 13.41 3.67
N ARG A 2 15.36 12.83 3.32
CA ARG A 2 14.99 11.42 3.63
C ARG A 2 15.95 10.34 3.08
N HIS A 3 16.41 10.45 1.84
CA HIS A 3 17.34 9.48 1.22
C HIS A 3 18.73 9.39 1.89
N LEU A 4 19.17 10.48 2.53
CA LEU A 4 20.44 10.49 3.28
C LEU A 4 20.31 9.68 4.58
N SER A 5 19.14 9.75 5.23
CA SER A 5 18.80 8.91 6.39
C SER A 5 18.69 7.43 5.98
N ASP A 6 17.98 7.13 4.87
CA ASP A 6 17.85 5.77 4.34
C ASP A 6 19.22 5.15 3.99
N ARG A 7 20.10 5.90 3.31
CA ARG A 7 21.46 5.43 2.99
C ARG A 7 22.30 5.18 4.23
N TYR A 8 22.18 6.04 5.25
CA TYR A 8 22.90 5.86 6.51
C TYR A 8 22.42 4.60 7.26
N LEU A 9 21.10 4.41 7.34
CA LEU A 9 20.48 3.22 7.90
C LEU A 9 20.97 1.94 7.19
N VAL A 10 20.93 1.93 5.85
CA VAL A 10 21.39 0.79 5.04
C VAL A 10 22.87 0.50 5.26
N LYS A 11 23.73 1.52 5.31
CA LYS A 11 25.16 1.32 5.59
C LYS A 11 25.40 0.65 6.94
N ARG A 12 24.68 1.05 7.98
CA ARG A 12 24.79 0.44 9.31
C ARG A 12 24.33 -1.02 9.30
N ILE A 13 23.21 -1.32 8.64
CA ILE A 13 22.72 -2.70 8.51
C ILE A 13 23.76 -3.58 7.79
N LEU A 14 24.35 -3.09 6.70
CA LEU A 14 25.40 -3.81 5.96
C LEU A 14 26.70 -3.99 6.77
N ALA A 15 26.93 -3.13 7.76
CA ALA A 15 28.04 -3.26 8.71
C ALA A 15 27.73 -4.24 9.87
N GLY A 16 26.56 -4.87 9.89
CA GLY A 16 26.15 -5.81 10.93
C GLY A 16 25.57 -5.16 12.19
N ASP A 17 25.14 -3.91 12.11
CA ASP A 17 24.54 -3.19 13.24
C ASP A 17 23.11 -3.68 13.51
N GLU A 18 22.94 -4.44 14.60
CA GLU A 18 21.65 -5.01 15.01
C GLU A 18 20.60 -3.94 15.35
N GLN A 19 21.00 -2.81 15.92
CA GLN A 19 20.05 -1.73 16.24
C GLN A 19 19.53 -1.06 14.96
N ALA A 20 20.39 -0.92 13.96
CA ALA A 20 19.97 -0.42 12.64
C ALA A 20 19.02 -1.42 11.96
N PHE A 21 19.26 -2.72 12.10
CA PHE A 21 18.35 -3.74 11.59
C PHE A 21 16.99 -3.69 12.29
N GLN A 22 16.96 -3.58 13.61
CA GLN A 22 15.73 -3.46 14.38
C GLN A 22 14.92 -2.22 13.95
N ALA A 23 15.58 -1.06 13.85
CA ALA A 23 14.93 0.17 13.39
C ALA A 23 14.35 0.03 11.97
N TYR A 24 15.07 -0.64 11.07
CA TYR A 24 14.55 -0.97 9.73
C TYR A 24 13.31 -1.88 9.81
N TYR A 25 13.36 -2.93 10.63
CA TYR A 25 12.24 -3.87 10.75
C TYR A 25 10.99 -3.17 11.30
N GLU A 26 11.12 -2.45 12.41
CA GLU A 26 10.01 -1.73 13.07
C GLU A 26 9.39 -0.67 12.16
N GLU A 27 10.19 0.03 11.35
CA GLU A 27 9.71 1.07 10.44
C GLU A 27 9.02 0.50 9.19
N TYR A 28 9.60 -0.52 8.55
CA TYR A 28 9.16 -0.94 7.22
C TYR A 28 8.23 -2.16 7.23
N PHE A 29 8.29 -3.04 8.24
CA PHE A 29 7.39 -4.19 8.34
C PHE A 29 5.90 -3.78 8.31
N PRO A 30 5.41 -2.87 9.18
CA PRO A 30 3.99 -2.49 9.17
C PRO A 30 3.59 -1.76 7.88
N LYS A 31 4.51 -1.03 7.24
CA LYS A 31 4.25 -0.35 5.96
C LYS A 31 4.14 -1.35 4.81
N LEU A 32 5.01 -2.36 4.79
CA LEU A 32 4.95 -3.44 3.82
C LEU A 32 3.73 -4.34 4.03
N TYR A 33 3.33 -4.61 5.29
CA TYR A 33 2.08 -5.31 5.57
C TYR A 33 0.88 -4.58 4.95
N ARG A 34 0.74 -3.26 5.19
CA ARG A 34 -0.32 -2.43 4.58
C ARG A 34 -0.24 -2.39 3.06
N PHE A 35 0.96 -2.47 2.49
CA PHE A 35 1.15 -2.55 1.04
C PHE A 35 0.70 -3.90 0.46
N VAL A 36 1.03 -5.02 1.12
CA VAL A 36 0.73 -6.37 0.63
C VAL A 36 -0.73 -6.76 0.86
N LEU A 37 -1.32 -6.36 1.99
CA LEU A 37 -2.69 -6.74 2.40
C LEU A 37 -3.78 -6.54 1.32
N PRO A 38 -3.84 -5.42 0.57
CA PRO A 38 -4.84 -5.26 -0.49
C PRO A 38 -4.49 -5.99 -1.80
N ARG A 39 -3.27 -6.52 -1.92
CA ARG A 39 -2.68 -7.08 -3.15
C ARG A 39 -2.60 -8.62 -3.13
N ALA A 40 -2.96 -9.28 -2.03
CA ALA A 40 -2.92 -10.72 -1.90
C ALA A 40 -4.08 -11.24 -1.01
N PRO A 41 -4.50 -12.51 -1.18
CA PRO A 41 -5.36 -13.20 -0.21
C PRO A 41 -4.73 -13.20 1.19
N ASP A 42 -5.55 -13.08 2.24
CA ASP A 42 -5.04 -12.88 3.61
C ASP A 42 -4.15 -14.03 4.11
N ASP A 43 -4.42 -15.27 3.66
CA ASP A 43 -3.59 -16.44 3.98
C ASP A 43 -2.22 -16.45 3.28
N TRP A 44 -2.00 -15.58 2.28
CA TRP A 44 -0.71 -15.43 1.62
C TRP A 44 0.11 -14.25 2.15
N VAL A 45 -0.52 -13.31 2.85
CA VAL A 45 0.09 -12.04 3.27
C VAL A 45 1.33 -12.28 4.13
N ALA A 46 1.23 -13.16 5.12
CA ALA A 46 2.34 -13.47 6.03
C ALA A 46 3.56 -14.02 5.28
N ASP A 47 3.36 -15.02 4.42
CA ASP A 47 4.41 -15.65 3.63
C ASP A 47 5.07 -14.66 2.66
N ILE A 48 4.27 -13.86 1.96
CA ILE A 48 4.76 -12.84 1.03
C ILE A 48 5.58 -11.79 1.78
N LEU A 49 5.10 -11.32 2.94
CA LEU A 49 5.78 -10.32 3.73
C LEU A 49 7.11 -10.83 4.29
N GLN A 50 7.13 -12.04 4.84
CA GLN A 50 8.34 -12.67 5.34
C GLN A 50 9.38 -12.83 4.23
N GLN A 51 8.97 -13.36 3.07
CA GLN A 51 9.86 -13.55 1.93
C GLN A 51 10.38 -12.22 1.39
N THR A 52 9.53 -11.19 1.36
CA THR A 52 9.92 -9.82 0.97
C THR A 52 11.00 -9.28 1.90
N MET A 53 10.84 -9.39 3.22
CA MET A 53 11.82 -8.90 4.20
C MET A 53 13.15 -9.65 4.08
N VAL A 54 13.12 -10.97 3.94
CA VAL A 54 14.34 -11.79 3.75
C VAL A 54 15.08 -11.39 2.47
N LEU A 55 14.35 -11.24 1.36
CA LEU A 55 14.96 -10.84 0.08
C LEU A 55 15.48 -9.40 0.11
N ALA A 56 14.77 -8.50 0.78
CA ALA A 56 15.19 -7.12 0.94
C ALA A 56 16.53 -7.03 1.67
N VAL A 57 16.68 -7.73 2.80
CA VAL A 57 17.95 -7.76 3.54
C VAL A 57 19.08 -8.32 2.69
N ARG A 58 18.83 -9.43 1.96
CA ARG A 58 19.83 -10.02 1.04
C ARG A 58 20.24 -9.08 -0.07
N LYS A 59 19.31 -8.28 -0.60
CA LYS A 59 19.53 -7.33 -1.70
C LYS A 59 19.88 -5.93 -1.24
N LEU A 60 19.97 -5.66 0.05
CA LEU A 60 20.10 -4.31 0.60
C LEU A 60 21.36 -3.58 0.08
N HIS A 61 22.42 -4.34 -0.20
CA HIS A 61 23.65 -3.85 -0.83
C HIS A 61 23.45 -3.24 -2.24
N THR A 62 22.36 -3.57 -2.92
CA THR A 62 22.01 -3.01 -4.24
C THR A 62 21.27 -1.68 -4.16
N TYR A 63 20.82 -1.26 -2.97
CA TYR A 63 20.11 -0.01 -2.80
C TYR A 63 21.06 1.19 -2.99
N ARG A 64 20.83 1.95 -4.07
CA ARG A 64 21.67 3.09 -4.44
C ARG A 64 21.26 4.41 -3.80
N GLY A 65 20.10 4.50 -3.15
CA GLY A 65 19.60 5.77 -2.60
C GLY A 65 19.08 6.76 -3.65
N GLU A 66 18.77 6.28 -4.85
CA GLU A 66 18.16 7.08 -5.94
C GLU A 66 16.65 7.30 -5.71
N ALA A 67 16.01 6.43 -4.92
CA ALA A 67 14.63 6.54 -4.47
C ALA A 67 14.55 6.28 -2.96
N ALA A 68 13.39 6.52 -2.35
CA ALA A 68 13.18 6.19 -0.93
C ALA A 68 13.34 4.68 -0.71
N LEU A 69 13.89 4.28 0.44
CA LEU A 69 14.07 2.86 0.74
C LEU A 69 12.75 2.10 0.68
N PHE A 70 11.66 2.71 1.16
CA PHE A 70 10.32 2.13 1.05
C PHE A 70 9.89 1.86 -0.39
N THR A 71 10.15 2.79 -1.32
CA THR A 71 9.85 2.59 -2.75
C THR A 71 10.57 1.37 -3.30
N TRP A 72 11.86 1.23 -2.97
CA TRP A 72 12.66 0.07 -3.35
C TRP A 72 12.12 -1.24 -2.74
N LEU A 73 11.73 -1.23 -1.46
CA LEU A 73 11.09 -2.40 -0.82
C LEU A 73 9.78 -2.81 -1.49
N CYS A 74 8.94 -1.84 -1.88
CA CYS A 74 7.70 -2.11 -2.62
C CYS A 74 7.95 -2.79 -3.96
N THR A 75 9.08 -2.52 -4.64
CA THR A 75 9.44 -3.25 -5.87
C THR A 75 9.69 -4.73 -5.62
N ILE A 76 10.34 -5.07 -4.50
CA ILE A 76 10.59 -6.44 -4.09
C ILE A 76 9.27 -7.11 -3.74
N ALA A 77 8.45 -6.44 -2.92
CA ALA A 77 7.14 -6.94 -2.51
C ALA A 77 6.24 -7.25 -3.72
N ARG A 78 6.20 -6.36 -4.72
CA ARG A 78 5.42 -6.58 -5.94
C ARG A 78 5.87 -7.81 -6.72
N ASN A 79 7.19 -8.01 -6.84
CA ASN A 79 7.74 -9.19 -7.49
C ASN A 79 7.38 -10.47 -6.72
N GLU A 80 7.42 -10.44 -5.38
CA GLU A 80 7.02 -11.58 -4.56
C GLU A 80 5.53 -11.89 -4.67
N ILE A 81 4.66 -10.87 -4.67
CA ILE A 81 3.23 -11.05 -4.91
C ILE A 81 3.01 -11.70 -6.27
N ALA A 82 3.54 -11.12 -7.35
CA ALA A 82 3.39 -11.65 -8.70
C ALA A 82 3.93 -13.09 -8.83
N GLY A 83 5.06 -13.37 -8.17
CA GLY A 83 5.64 -14.71 -8.09
C GLY A 83 4.76 -15.70 -7.34
N HIS A 84 4.10 -15.27 -6.26
CA HIS A 84 3.17 -16.09 -5.48
C HIS A 84 1.93 -16.45 -6.32
N TYR A 85 1.31 -15.48 -6.98
CA TYR A 85 0.19 -15.72 -7.91
C TYR A 85 0.55 -16.73 -9.01
N ARG A 86 1.72 -16.56 -9.65
CA ARG A 86 2.22 -17.45 -10.69
C ARG A 86 2.39 -18.90 -10.20
N ARG A 87 2.94 -19.09 -8.99
CA ARG A 87 3.10 -20.42 -8.36
C ARG A 87 1.76 -21.11 -8.09
N GLN A 88 0.72 -20.34 -7.83
CA GLN A 88 -0.62 -20.83 -7.55
C GLN A 88 -1.48 -21.00 -8.82
N GLY A 89 -0.90 -20.78 -10.01
CA GLY A 89 -1.62 -20.83 -11.29
C GLY A 89 -2.71 -19.77 -11.43
N ARG A 90 -2.63 -18.69 -10.65
CA ARG A 90 -3.60 -17.58 -10.64
C ARG A 90 -2.99 -16.37 -11.33
N GLU A 91 -3.81 -15.62 -12.06
CA GLU A 91 -3.40 -14.34 -12.62
C GLU A 91 -3.51 -13.26 -11.54
N MET A 92 -2.43 -12.50 -11.34
CA MET A 92 -2.47 -11.32 -10.49
C MET A 92 -3.20 -10.22 -11.26
N VAL A 93 -4.33 -9.75 -10.75
CA VAL A 93 -4.97 -8.54 -11.27
C VAL A 93 -4.19 -7.35 -10.70
N PRO A 94 -3.49 -6.56 -11.53
CA PRO A 94 -2.72 -5.43 -11.02
C PRO A 94 -3.65 -4.43 -10.32
N LEU A 95 -3.27 -3.97 -9.13
CA LEU A 95 -3.91 -2.78 -8.57
C LEU A 95 -3.46 -1.59 -9.40
N GLN A 96 -4.40 -0.76 -9.83
CA GLN A 96 -4.10 0.41 -10.67
C GLN A 96 -3.21 1.44 -9.93
N GLU A 97 -3.07 1.35 -8.60
CA GLU A 97 -2.10 2.06 -7.74
C GLU A 97 -0.62 1.73 -8.03
N ASP A 98 -0.36 0.67 -8.79
CA ASP A 98 1.00 0.31 -9.20
C ASP A 98 1.49 1.16 -10.39
N HIS A 99 0.66 2.11 -10.88
CA HIS A 99 1.07 3.10 -11.86
C HIS A 99 2.09 4.08 -11.25
N PRO A 100 3.22 4.37 -11.92
CA PRO A 100 4.27 5.25 -11.41
C PRO A 100 3.77 6.64 -10.96
N GLU A 101 2.76 7.17 -11.64
CA GLU A 101 2.15 8.47 -11.37
C GLU A 101 1.39 8.50 -10.04
N ILE A 102 0.71 7.41 -9.68
CA ILE A 102 -0.02 7.30 -8.41
C ILE A 102 0.96 7.13 -7.24
N GLN A 103 2.09 6.45 -7.46
CA GLN A 103 3.16 6.35 -6.47
C GLN A 103 3.80 7.71 -6.18
N ALA A 104 4.00 8.55 -7.19
CA ALA A 104 4.52 9.90 -7.03
C ALA A 104 3.54 10.80 -6.26
N ALA A 105 2.24 10.72 -6.56
CA ALA A 105 1.20 11.47 -5.86
C ALA A 105 1.10 11.08 -4.37
N LEU A 106 1.12 9.78 -4.04
CA LEU A 106 1.11 9.28 -2.67
C LEU A 106 2.36 9.69 -1.87
N ALA A 107 3.53 9.71 -2.52
CA ALA A 107 4.78 10.14 -1.90
C ALA A 107 4.77 11.65 -1.59
N SER A 108 4.14 12.47 -2.45
CA SER A 108 3.95 13.91 -2.21
C SER A 108 3.02 14.16 -1.03
N LEU A 109 1.85 13.51 -1.01
CA LEU A 109 0.86 13.63 0.07
C LEU A 109 1.42 13.24 1.45
N ALA A 110 2.28 12.22 1.49
CA ALA A 110 2.93 11.78 2.73
C ALA A 110 4.03 12.74 3.24
N ALA A 111 4.60 13.57 2.37
CA ALA A 111 5.60 14.57 2.73
C ALA A 111 4.97 15.84 3.32
N ASP A 112 3.75 16.20 2.89
CA ASP A 112 3.03 17.40 3.34
C ASP A 112 2.33 17.23 4.70
N ALA A 113 2.16 15.99 5.18
CA ALA A 113 1.41 15.68 6.40
C ALA A 113 2.12 16.07 7.73
N GLU A 114 3.39 16.49 7.68
CA GLU A 114 4.22 16.79 8.87
C GLU A 114 4.34 18.29 9.20
N SER A 115 3.73 19.21 8.43
CA SER A 115 3.72 20.65 8.76
C SER A 115 2.44 21.07 9.51
N PRO A 116 2.44 22.21 10.25
CA PRO A 116 1.22 22.80 10.83
C PRO A 116 0.13 23.10 9.78
N GLU A 117 0.51 23.43 8.55
CA GLU A 117 -0.40 23.57 7.39
C GLU A 117 -0.97 22.21 6.95
N GLY A 118 -0.24 21.12 7.18
CA GLY A 118 -0.67 19.73 6.97
C GLY A 118 -1.89 19.31 7.80
N THR A 119 -2.20 19.98 8.91
CA THR A 119 -3.41 19.70 9.71
C THR A 119 -4.70 20.15 9.03
N VAL A 120 -4.67 21.29 8.34
CA VAL A 120 -5.80 21.79 7.52
C VAL A 120 -5.92 20.92 6.28
N HIS A 121 -4.79 20.60 5.64
CA HIS A 121 -4.74 19.69 4.50
C HIS A 121 -5.29 18.30 4.83
N ARG A 122 -5.03 17.79 6.04
CA ARG A 122 -5.56 16.50 6.50
C ARG A 122 -7.08 16.48 6.64
N ARG A 123 -7.69 17.53 7.20
CA ARG A 123 -9.16 17.64 7.27
C ARG A 123 -9.80 17.74 5.88
N ASP A 124 -9.15 18.43 4.96
CA ASP A 124 -9.60 18.49 3.57
C ASP A 124 -9.46 17.13 2.86
N ILE A 125 -8.36 16.41 3.06
CA ILE A 125 -8.19 15.05 2.55
C ILE A 125 -9.27 14.12 3.14
N GLU A 126 -9.49 14.15 4.44
CA GLU A 126 -10.53 13.35 5.11
C GLU A 126 -11.92 13.65 4.52
N ARG A 127 -12.26 14.94 4.33
CA ARG A 127 -13.50 15.34 3.69
C ARG A 127 -13.61 14.79 2.27
N ARG A 128 -12.55 14.87 1.48
CA ARG A 128 -12.52 14.35 0.10
C ARG A 128 -12.64 12.82 0.05
N ILE A 129 -12.03 12.11 1.00
CA ILE A 129 -12.21 10.66 1.18
C ILE A 129 -13.68 10.35 1.43
N TRP A 130 -14.34 11.06 2.35
CA TRP A 130 -15.75 10.83 2.64
C TRP A 130 -16.66 11.12 1.43
N ILE A 131 -16.44 12.23 0.72
CA ILE A 131 -17.19 12.56 -0.50
C ILE A 131 -16.98 11.49 -1.59
N ALA A 132 -15.76 10.99 -1.77
CA ALA A 132 -15.47 9.93 -2.73
C ALA A 132 -16.12 8.58 -2.32
N LEU A 133 -16.16 8.27 -1.01
CA LEU A 133 -16.88 7.10 -0.49
C LEU A 133 -18.39 7.21 -0.68
N ASP A 134 -18.98 8.39 -0.48
CA ASP A 134 -20.43 8.59 -0.59
C ASP A 134 -20.93 8.53 -2.03
N ASN A 135 -20.07 8.83 -3.01
CA ASN A 135 -20.40 8.75 -4.44
C ASN A 135 -20.22 7.35 -5.05
N LEU A 136 -19.71 6.38 -4.27
CA LEU A 136 -19.55 5.01 -4.74
C LEU A 136 -20.88 4.24 -4.71
N PRO A 137 -21.06 3.25 -5.61
CA PRO A 137 -22.10 2.24 -5.43
C PRO A 137 -22.03 1.61 -4.03
N SER A 138 -23.17 1.42 -3.38
CA SER A 138 -23.26 0.98 -1.98
C SER A 138 -22.44 -0.27 -1.67
N GLN A 139 -22.47 -1.26 -2.57
CA GLN A 139 -21.67 -2.48 -2.49
C GLN A 139 -20.15 -2.25 -2.53
N TYR A 140 -19.69 -1.25 -3.28
CA TYR A 140 -18.27 -0.89 -3.36
C TYR A 140 -17.82 -0.17 -2.09
N ALA A 141 -18.60 0.81 -1.63
CA ALA A 141 -18.33 1.50 -0.37
C ALA A 141 -18.31 0.52 0.82
N ALA A 142 -19.27 -0.42 0.88
CA ALA A 142 -19.33 -1.45 1.92
C ALA A 142 -18.09 -2.35 1.90
N ALA A 143 -17.70 -2.87 0.74
CA ALA A 143 -16.51 -3.72 0.62
C ALA A 143 -15.23 -2.97 1.04
N LEU A 144 -15.09 -1.70 0.66
CA LEU A 144 -13.95 -0.85 1.08
C LEU A 144 -13.96 -0.60 2.59
N ARG A 145 -15.12 -0.30 3.19
CA ARG A 145 -15.23 -0.09 4.64
C ARG A 145 -14.83 -1.33 5.42
N MET A 146 -15.42 -2.47 5.08
CA MET A 146 -15.10 -3.74 5.72
C MET A 146 -13.61 -4.08 5.60
N LYS A 147 -13.01 -3.84 4.43
CA LYS A 147 -11.58 -4.16 4.23
C LYS A 147 -10.63 -3.19 4.95
N TYR A 148 -10.89 -1.89 4.90
CA TYR A 148 -9.89 -0.87 5.30
C TYR A 148 -10.18 -0.18 6.62
N LEU A 149 -11.44 -0.15 7.06
CA LEU A 149 -11.84 0.46 8.34
C LEU A 149 -12.06 -0.60 9.42
N GLU A 150 -12.62 -1.76 9.04
CA GLU A 150 -12.93 -2.85 9.96
C GLU A 150 -11.87 -3.98 9.94
N ASP A 151 -10.85 -3.84 9.09
CA ASP A 151 -9.74 -4.78 8.90
C ASP A 151 -10.18 -6.24 8.66
N MET A 152 -11.33 -6.41 8.00
CA MET A 152 -11.89 -7.74 7.73
C MET A 152 -11.08 -8.49 6.66
N SER A 153 -11.01 -9.80 6.82
CA SER A 153 -10.44 -10.69 5.80
C SER A 153 -11.36 -10.76 4.57
N MET A 154 -10.80 -11.04 3.39
CA MET A 154 -11.57 -11.28 2.15
C MET A 154 -12.62 -12.38 2.32
N ARG A 155 -12.33 -13.37 3.18
CA ARG A 155 -13.25 -14.47 3.51
C ARG A 155 -14.40 -13.98 4.38
N ASP A 156 -14.13 -13.13 5.37
CA ASP A 156 -15.15 -12.57 6.24
C ASP A 156 -16.02 -11.56 5.48
N ILE A 157 -15.43 -10.77 4.59
CA ILE A 157 -16.17 -9.89 3.67
C ILE A 157 -17.07 -10.73 2.75
N ALA A 158 -16.53 -11.79 2.14
CA ALA A 158 -17.31 -12.68 1.28
C ALA A 158 -18.49 -13.30 2.03
N ARG A 159 -18.28 -13.71 3.29
CA ARG A 159 -19.36 -14.20 4.17
C ARG A 159 -20.37 -13.12 4.49
N SER A 160 -19.92 -11.91 4.86
CA SER A 160 -20.79 -10.78 5.21
C SER A 160 -21.60 -10.26 4.02
N MET A 161 -21.07 -10.38 2.80
CA MET A 161 -21.71 -9.93 1.56
C MET A 161 -22.39 -11.08 0.80
N GLU A 162 -22.50 -12.27 1.40
CA GLU A 162 -23.12 -13.46 0.84
C GLU A 162 -22.63 -13.79 -0.59
N THR A 163 -21.32 -13.71 -0.80
CA THR A 163 -20.69 -13.90 -2.10
C THR A 163 -19.40 -14.72 -2.01
N THR A 164 -18.70 -14.90 -3.13
CA THR A 164 -17.44 -15.66 -3.17
C THR A 164 -16.24 -14.74 -2.95
N VAL A 165 -15.13 -15.29 -2.41
CA VAL A 165 -13.86 -14.56 -2.27
C VAL A 165 -13.41 -13.96 -3.60
N LYS A 166 -13.58 -14.70 -4.72
CA LYS A 166 -13.24 -14.22 -6.07
C LYS A 166 -14.12 -13.03 -6.50
N ALA A 167 -15.40 -13.04 -6.13
CA ALA A 167 -16.30 -11.91 -6.39
C ALA A 167 -15.90 -10.68 -5.56
N VAL A 168 -15.51 -10.87 -4.29
CA VAL A 168 -14.97 -9.80 -3.43
C VAL A 168 -13.67 -9.23 -4.01
N GLU A 169 -12.73 -10.06 -4.47
CA GLU A 169 -11.49 -9.61 -5.13
C GLU A 169 -11.79 -8.71 -6.34
N SER A 170 -12.70 -9.17 -7.21
CA SER A 170 -13.15 -8.39 -8.38
C SER A 170 -13.87 -7.11 -7.99
N MET A 171 -14.70 -7.17 -6.94
CA MET A 171 -15.46 -6.04 -6.43
C MET A 171 -14.54 -4.97 -5.84
N LEU A 172 -13.61 -5.35 -4.96
CA LEU A 172 -12.65 -4.44 -4.36
C LEU A 172 -11.73 -3.78 -5.39
N THR A 173 -11.38 -4.51 -6.45
CA THR A 173 -10.60 -3.95 -7.55
C THR A 173 -11.36 -2.83 -8.25
N ARG A 174 -12.63 -3.06 -8.59
CA ARG A 174 -13.50 -2.04 -9.20
C ARG A 174 -13.83 -0.91 -8.23
N ALA A 175 -14.04 -1.22 -6.96
CA ALA A 175 -14.32 -0.26 -5.90
C ALA A 175 -13.14 0.71 -5.71
N ARG A 176 -11.89 0.22 -5.69
CA ARG A 176 -10.69 1.06 -5.62
C ARG A 176 -10.54 1.98 -6.83
N ALA A 177 -10.78 1.47 -8.04
CA ALA A 177 -10.73 2.27 -9.26
C ALA A 177 -11.78 3.40 -9.21
N ALA A 178 -13.02 3.07 -8.88
CA ALA A 178 -14.10 4.04 -8.75
C ALA A 178 -13.86 5.05 -7.60
N PHE A 179 -13.30 4.60 -6.47
CA PHE A 179 -12.93 5.47 -5.36
C PHE A 179 -11.88 6.50 -5.80
N ARG A 180 -10.83 6.05 -6.50
CA ARG A 180 -9.80 6.94 -7.02
C ARG A 180 -10.38 7.95 -7.99
N ASP A 181 -11.17 7.52 -8.96
CA ASP A 181 -11.73 8.42 -9.98
C ASP A 181 -12.63 9.48 -9.31
N GLY A 182 -13.44 9.08 -8.33
CA GLY A 182 -14.19 10.01 -7.48
C GLY A 182 -13.28 10.95 -6.67
N PHE A 183 -12.22 10.43 -6.05
CA PHE A 183 -11.28 11.22 -5.26
C PHE A 183 -10.52 12.25 -6.11
N ILE A 184 -10.11 11.89 -7.33
CA ILE A 184 -9.47 12.79 -8.30
C ILE A 184 -10.46 13.87 -8.74
N ALA A 185 -11.70 13.50 -9.07
CA ALA A 185 -12.73 14.47 -9.47
C ALA A 185 -13.00 15.52 -8.38
N VAL A 186 -13.05 15.10 -7.11
CA VAL A 186 -13.23 15.99 -5.97
C VAL A 186 -11.95 16.81 -5.68
N SER A 187 -10.77 16.29 -6.02
CA SER A 187 -9.49 16.96 -5.80
C SER A 187 -9.08 17.95 -6.91
N GLY A 188 -9.52 17.72 -8.15
CA GLY A 188 -9.18 18.54 -9.32
C GLY A 188 -10.04 19.80 -9.50
N GLY A 189 -11.16 19.92 -8.79
CA GLY A 189 -12.07 21.07 -8.88
C GLY A 189 -11.68 22.32 -8.09
N GLN A 190 -10.43 22.46 -7.62
CA GLN A 190 -9.98 23.60 -6.80
C GLN A 190 -8.77 24.36 -7.38
N HIS A 191 -8.56 24.32 -8.70
CA HIS A 191 -7.52 25.09 -9.38
C HIS A 191 -8.04 25.99 -10.51
N ASP A 192 -9.19 26.64 -10.30
CA ASP A 192 -9.59 27.84 -11.05
C ASP A 192 -9.81 29.01 -10.09
#